data_AF-A0A1Q4ZVR3-F1
#
_entry.id   AF-A0A1Q4ZVR3-F1
#
_cell.length_a   1.000
_cell.length_b   1.000
_cell.length_c   1.000
_cell.angle_alpha   90.00
_cell.angle_beta   90.00
_cell.angle_gamma   90.00
#
_symmetry.space_group_name_H-M   'P 1'
#
loop_
_entity.id
_entity.type
_entity.pdbx_description
1 polymer ?
#
loop_
_entity_poly.entity_id
_entity_poly.type
_entity_poly.pdbx_seq_one_letter_code
_entity_poly.pdbx_strand_id
1 'polypeptide(L)' 'MDEPFLDINSLTRTYRSKGGALVHANVDIDLAVAPGQVFGLLGANGAGKTTMVMQILGLLTCR' A
#
# COMPACT_ATOMS: atom_id res chain seq x y z
N MET A 1 18.40 16.67 -7.52
CA MET A 1 18.02 15.34 -7.00
C MET A 1 16.78 14.96 -7.76
N ASP A 2 16.76 13.81 -8.41
CA ASP A 2 15.66 13.43 -9.29
C ASP A 2 14.38 13.22 -8.48
N GLU A 3 13.25 13.75 -8.98
CA GLU A 3 11.93 13.58 -8.37
C GLU A 3 11.54 12.09 -8.39
N PRO A 4 10.99 11.54 -7.30
CA PRO A 4 10.57 10.14 -7.27
C PRO A 4 9.51 9.86 -8.33
N PHE A 5 9.61 8.70 -8.99
CA PHE A 5 8.58 8.26 -9.94
C PHE A 5 7.28 7.89 -9.22
N LEU A 6 7.40 7.32 -8.02
CA LEU A 6 6.29 6.98 -7.15
C LEU A 6 6.58 7.56 -5.77
N ASP A 7 5.67 8.38 -5.27
CA ASP A 7 5.73 8.95 -3.93
C ASP A 7 4.40 8.66 -3.21
N ILE A 8 4.49 7.86 -2.16
CA ILE A 8 3.36 7.42 -1.34
C ILE A 8 3.60 7.93 0.06
N ASN A 9 2.61 8.65 0.58
CA ASN A 9 2.63 9.22 1.93
C ASN A 9 1.43 8.71 2.72
N SER A 10 1.69 8.15 3.91
CA SER A 10 0.71 7.66 4.88
C SER A 10 -0.36 6.73 4.32
N LEU A 11 0.01 5.81 3.42
CA LEU A 11 -0.95 4.91 2.79
C LEU A 11 -1.56 3.96 3.81
N THR A 12 -2.84 4.15 4.05
CA THR A 12 -3.65 3.34 4.96
C THR A 12 -4.76 2.64 4.21
N ARG A 13 -5.07 1.42 4.67
CA ARG A 13 -6.26 0.69 4.26
C ARG A 13 -6.84 -0.11 5.40
N THR A 14 -8.10 0.15 5.71
CA THR A 14 -8.87 -0.65 6.66
C THR A 14 -10.09 -1.30 6.00
N TYR A 15 -10.32 -2.57 6.33
CA TYR A 15 -11.50 -3.34 5.95
C TYR A 15 -12.38 -3.65 7.16
N ARG A 16 -13.64 -3.98 6.91
CA ARG A 16 -14.55 -4.52 7.93
C ARG A 16 -14.69 -6.02 7.71
N SER A 17 -14.41 -6.81 8.75
CA SER A 17 -14.61 -8.26 8.71
C SER A 17 -16.09 -8.61 8.75
N LYS A 18 -16.43 -9.87 8.46
CA LYS A 18 -17.81 -10.37 8.55
C LYS A 18 -18.40 -10.24 9.96
N GLY A 19 -17.56 -10.29 11.00
CA GLY A 19 -17.95 -10.09 12.40
C GLY A 19 -17.99 -8.63 12.85
N GLY A 20 -17.82 -7.67 11.92
CA GLY A 20 -17.88 -6.24 12.21
C GLY A 20 -16.57 -5.63 12.71
N ALA A 21 -15.57 -6.43 13.08
CA ALA A 21 -14.25 -5.95 13.49
C ALA A 21 -13.54 -5.23 12.34
N LEU A 22 -12.81 -4.16 12.65
CA LEU A 22 -11.93 -3.50 11.70
C LEU A 22 -10.63 -4.29 11.56
N VAL A 23 -10.15 -4.43 10.33
CA VAL A 23 -8.91 -5.13 9.99
C VAL A 23 -8.07 -4.20 9.15
N HIS A 24 -6.88 -3.87 9.65
CA HIS A 24 -5.92 -3.04 8.93
C HIS A 24 -5.15 -3.91 7.94
N ALA A 25 -5.25 -3.57 6.66
CA ALA A 25 -4.43 -4.18 5.61
C ALA A 25 -3.11 -3.44 5.44
N ASN A 26 -3.14 -2.10 5.53
CA ASN A 26 -1.98 -1.23 5.44
C ASN A 26 -2.16 -0.11 6.49
N VAL A 27 -1.07 0.29 7.15
CA VAL A 27 -1.09 1.32 8.20
C VAL A 27 0.09 2.24 7.97
N ASP A 28 -0.21 3.50 7.65
CA ASP A 28 0.76 4.59 7.60
C ASP A 28 2.07 4.24 6.85
N ILE A 29 1.90 3.74 5.62
CA ILE A 29 3.04 3.33 4.80
C ILE A 29 3.52 4.51 3.96
N ASP A 30 4.78 4.89 4.18
CA ASP A 30 5.53 5.80 3.33
C ASP A 30 6.45 5.01 2.38
N LEU A 31 6.43 5.35 1.09
CA LEU A 31 7.28 4.73 0.08
C LEU A 31 7.61 5.71 -1.04
N ALA A 32 8.90 5.94 -1.28
CA ALA A 32 9.40 6.61 -2.47
C ALA A 32 10.16 5.61 -3.36
N VAL A 33 9.87 5.58 -4.65
CA VAL A 33 10.58 4.78 -5.65
C VAL A 33 11.16 5.70 -6.71
N ALA A 34 12.47 5.63 -6.89
CA ALA A 34 13.19 6.44 -7.86
C ALA A 34 12.93 5.95 -9.31
N PRO A 35 13.08 6.81 -10.32
CA PRO A 35 13.04 6.39 -11.72
C PRO A 35 14.02 5.24 -12.01
N GLY A 36 13.54 4.17 -12.66
CA GLY A 36 14.34 3.00 -13.02
C GLY A 36 14.65 2.04 -11.86
N GLN A 37 14.21 2.32 -10.64
CA GLN A 37 14.39 1.42 -9.50
C GLN A 37 13.39 0.26 -9.55
N VAL A 38 13.89 -0.96 -9.27
CA VAL A 38 13.05 -2.14 -9.05
C VAL A 38 12.83 -2.31 -7.55
N PHE A 39 11.57 -2.27 -7.11
CA PHE A 39 11.18 -2.47 -5.72
C PHE A 39 10.48 -3.82 -5.52
N GLY A 40 10.92 -4.61 -4.53
CA GLY A 40 10.31 -5.88 -4.17
C GLY A 40 9.43 -5.76 -2.93
N LEU A 41 8.13 -6.08 -3.05
CA LEU A 41 7.19 -6.11 -1.93
C LEU A 41 6.99 -7.55 -1.44
N LEU A 42 7.60 -7.90 -0.30
CA LEU A 42 7.55 -9.25 0.30
C LEU A 42 6.80 -9.25 1.64
N GLY A 43 6.31 -10.43 2.05
CA GLY A 43 5.60 -10.63 3.31
C GLY A 43 4.66 -11.83 3.29
N ALA A 44 4.14 -12.24 4.44
CA ALA A 44 3.24 -13.38 4.59
C ALA A 44 1.89 -13.19 3.84
N ASN A 45 1.14 -14.27 3.67
CA ASN A 45 -0.24 -14.20 3.15
C ASN A 45 -1.11 -13.36 4.09
N GLY A 46 -1.92 -12.46 3.54
CA GLY A 46 -2.75 -11.54 4.31
C GLY A 46 -2.05 -10.25 4.79
N ALA A 47 -0.75 -10.07 4.55
CA ALA A 47 0.01 -8.89 5.00
C ALA A 47 -0.29 -7.57 4.23
N GLY A 48 -1.35 -7.51 3.40
CA GLY A 48 -1.73 -6.27 2.69
C GLY A 48 -0.97 -5.95 1.39
N LYS A 49 -0.14 -6.87 0.87
CA LYS A 49 0.65 -6.64 -0.37
C LYS A 49 -0.22 -6.35 -1.60
N THR A 50 -1.18 -7.24 -1.89
CA THR A 50 -2.10 -7.07 -3.03
C THR A 50 -2.96 -5.82 -2.87
N THR A 51 -3.41 -5.54 -1.64
CA THR A 51 -4.14 -4.32 -1.31
C THR A 51 -3.33 -3.07 -1.65
N MET A 52 -2.07 -3.01 -1.21
CA MET A 52 -1.16 -1.89 -1.49
C MET A 52 -0.96 -1.69 -2.99
N VAL A 53 -0.68 -2.77 -3.74
CA VAL A 53 -0.52 -2.70 -5.20
C VAL A 53 -1.79 -2.17 -5.88
N MET A 54 -2.96 -2.64 -5.47
CA MET A 54 -4.23 -2.14 -6.02
C MET A 54 -4.48 -0.66 -5.69
N GLN A 55 -4.04 -0.16 -4.54
CA GLN A 55 -4.13 1.26 -4.22
C GLN A 55 -3.18 2.10 -5.09
N ILE A 56 -1.94 1.62 -5.29
CA ILE A 56 -0.96 2.26 -6.18
C ILE A 56 -1.47 2.34 -7.62
N LEU A 57 -2.13 1.28 -8.10
CA LEU A 57 -2.74 1.23 -9.43
C LEU A 57 -4.05 2.02 -9.54
N GLY A 58 -4.53 2.67 -8.48
CA GLY A 58 -5.79 3.42 -8.46
C GLY A 58 -7.05 2.53 -8.53
N LEU A 59 -6.91 1.22 -8.38
CA LEU A 59 -8.02 0.25 -8.39
C LEU A 59 -8.73 0.16 -7.05
N LEU A 60 -8.08 0.61 -5.97
CA LEU A 60 -8.64 0.75 -4.65
C LEU A 60 -8.37 2.15 -4.12
N THR A 61 -9.33 2.69 -3.37
CA THR A 61 -9.17 3.99 -2.71
C THR A 61 -8.16 3.94 -1.56
N CYS A 62 -7.41 5.02 -1.38
CA CYS A 62 -6.60 5.27 -0.18
C CYS A 62 -7.54 5.67 0.96
N ARG A 63 -7.56 4.91 2.07
CA ARG A 63 -8.34 5.26 3.27
C ARG A 63 -7.82 4.55 4.52
#